data_AF-A0A3N5Z536-F1
#
_entry.id   AF-A0A3N5Z536-F1
#
_cell.length_a   1.000
_cell.length_b   1.000
_cell.length_c   1.000
_cell.angle_alpha   90.00
_cell.angle_beta   90.00
_cell.angle_gamma   90.00
#
_symmetry.space_group_name_H-M   'P 1'
#
loop_
_entity.id
_entity.type
_entity.pdbx_description
1 polymer ?
#
loop_
_entity_poly.entity_id
_entity_poly.type
_entity_poly.pdbx_seq_one_letter_code
_entity_poly.pdbx_strand_id
1 'polypeptide(L)'
;MITASAKKALLPFLLILMTSITISFYTDIQSIWNLVDEYPMGKALFILSNIFFGIHLSVFIWRIVLSMKYKPVIPCTDEELPTVTVIVPAYNEGRQVLDTIKSICRSDYPPEKISIVGVDDGSKDDTWYWLNQAEKEFPDRVQLFKQPKNRGKRHALYMGFKQG
;
A
#
# COMPACT_ATOMS: atom_id res chain seq x y z
N MET A 1 24.38 -4.53 19.77
CA MET A 1 24.15 -3.11 19.44
C MET A 1 25.43 -2.59 18.79
N ILE A 2 25.51 -2.57 17.45
CA ILE A 2 26.73 -2.18 16.71
C ILE A 2 26.89 -0.67 16.86
N THR A 3 28.01 -0.23 17.46
CA THR A 3 28.28 1.17 17.78
C THR A 3 28.32 2.03 16.50
N ALA A 4 27.96 3.32 16.61
CA ALA A 4 27.94 4.25 15.47
C ALA A 4 29.29 4.36 14.73
N SER A 5 30.38 3.96 15.39
CA SER A 5 31.73 3.86 14.81
C SER A 5 31.86 2.73 13.77
N ALA A 6 31.27 1.56 14.03
CA ALA A 6 31.36 0.41 13.11
C ALA A 6 30.55 0.61 11.82
N LYS A 7 29.45 1.39 11.85
CA LYS A 7 28.72 1.80 10.63
C LYS A 7 29.55 2.70 9.71
N LYS A 8 30.46 3.51 10.26
CA LYS A 8 31.34 4.41 9.48
C LYS A 8 32.45 3.65 8.75
N ALA A 9 32.93 2.53 9.30
CA ALA A 9 33.95 1.68 8.67
C ALA A 9 33.37 0.70 7.64
N LEU A 10 32.08 0.34 7.74
CA LEU A 10 31.41 -0.57 6.82
C LEU A 10 31.19 0.02 5.42
N LEU A 11 30.87 1.32 5.36
CA LEU A 11 30.60 2.02 4.10
C LEU A 11 31.77 2.01 3.10
N PRO A 12 33.02 2.37 3.48
CA PRO A 12 34.14 2.31 2.53
C PRO A 12 34.45 0.87 2.08
N PHE A 13 34.27 -0.13 2.94
CA PHE A 13 34.45 -1.53 2.57
C PHE A 13 33.41 -1.98 1.52
N LEU A 14 32.13 -1.61 1.72
CA LEU A 14 31.07 -1.89 0.75
C LEU A 14 31.32 -1.19 -0.60
N LEU A 15 31.83 0.05 -0.58
CA LEU A 15 32.19 0.78 -1.80
C LEU A 15 33.34 0.09 -2.55
N ILE A 16 34.42 -0.31 -1.86
CA ILE A 16 35.54 -1.03 -2.48
C ILE A 16 35.09 -2.38 -3.04
N LEU A 17 34.22 -3.10 -2.32
CA LEU A 17 33.66 -4.35 -2.79
C LEU A 17 32.81 -4.15 -4.04
N MET A 18 31.93 -3.14 -4.05
CA MET A 18 31.12 -2.78 -5.21
C MET A 18 31.99 -2.42 -6.42
N THR A 19 33.01 -1.58 -6.23
CA THR A 19 33.94 -1.21 -7.30
C THR A 19 34.71 -2.42 -7.83
N SER A 20 35.19 -3.30 -6.95
CA SER A 20 35.88 -4.54 -7.33
C SER A 20 34.97 -5.46 -8.14
N ILE A 21 33.71 -5.62 -7.75
CA ILE A 21 32.71 -6.38 -8.51
C ILE A 21 32.50 -5.75 -9.89
N THR A 22 32.32 -4.43 -9.98
CA THR A 22 32.14 -3.74 -11.26
C THR A 22 33.33 -3.95 -12.20
N ILE A 23 34.57 -3.90 -11.67
CA ILE A 23 35.78 -4.15 -12.44
C ILE A 23 35.82 -5.60 -12.95
N SER A 24 35.51 -6.57 -12.09
CA SER A 24 35.53 -8.00 -12.45
C SER A 24 34.56 -8.35 -13.58
N PHE A 25 33.45 -7.63 -13.70
CA PHE A 25 32.46 -7.83 -14.77
C PHE A 25 32.58 -6.84 -15.93
N TYR A 26 33.57 -5.95 -15.92
CA TYR A 26 33.67 -4.86 -16.90
C TYR A 26 33.73 -5.37 -18.35
N THR A 27 34.52 -6.41 -18.61
CA THR A 27 34.69 -6.98 -19.94
C THR A 27 33.44 -7.68 -20.46
N ASP A 28 32.72 -8.38 -19.57
CA ASP A 28 31.47 -9.07 -19.92
C ASP A 28 30.39 -8.05 -20.26
N ILE A 29 30.28 -7.00 -19.44
CA ILE A 29 29.37 -5.87 -19.68
C ILE A 29 29.71 -5.19 -21.01
N GLN A 30 30.98 -4.91 -21.28
CA GLN A 30 31.42 -4.32 -22.55
C GLN A 30 31.05 -5.18 -23.76
N SER A 31 31.16 -6.51 -23.63
CA SER A 31 30.80 -7.45 -24.70
C SER A 31 29.30 -7.42 -25.01
N ILE A 32 28.46 -7.31 -23.97
CA ILE A 32 27.01 -7.12 -24.12
C ILE A 32 26.70 -5.79 -24.80
N TRP A 33 27.39 -4.70 -24.42
CA TRP A 33 27.21 -3.40 -25.05
C TRP A 33 27.50 -3.42 -26.55
N ASN A 34 28.63 -4.03 -26.93
CA ASN A 34 29.01 -4.15 -28.34
C ASN A 34 27.96 -4.94 -29.13
N LEU A 35 27.43 -6.03 -28.57
CA LEU A 35 26.36 -6.82 -29.18
C LEU A 35 25.06 -6.01 -29.33
N VAL A 36 24.67 -5.25 -28.31
CA VAL A 36 23.46 -4.40 -28.35
C VAL A 36 23.60 -3.30 -29.41
N ASP A 37 24.79 -2.72 -29.55
CA ASP A 37 25.06 -1.67 -30.54
C ASP A 37 25.12 -2.20 -31.98
N GLU A 38 25.54 -3.46 -32.17
CA GLU A 38 25.57 -4.11 -33.49
C GLU A 38 24.16 -4.30 -34.08
N TYR A 39 23.15 -4.52 -33.24
CA TYR A 39 21.77 -4.73 -33.68
C TYR A 39 20.89 -3.48 -33.45
N PRO A 40 20.37 -2.82 -34.51
CA PRO A 40 19.56 -1.60 -34.38
C PRO A 40 18.33 -1.75 -33.46
N MET A 41 17.68 -2.93 -33.48
CA MET A 41 16.56 -3.23 -32.59
C MET A 41 17.00 -3.30 -31.11
N GLY A 42 18.16 -3.91 -30.84
CA GLY A 42 18.72 -3.99 -29.49
C GLY A 42 19.00 -2.61 -28.93
N LYS A 43 19.67 -1.76 -29.72
CA LYS A 43 19.93 -0.35 -29.37
C LYS A 43 18.63 0.44 -29.11
N ALA A 44 17.62 0.28 -29.95
CA ALA A 44 16.32 0.94 -29.77
C ALA A 44 15.62 0.52 -28.47
N LEU A 45 15.55 -0.77 -28.18
CA LEU A 45 14.97 -1.30 -26.94
C LEU A 45 15.75 -0.83 -25.70
N PHE A 46 17.08 -0.79 -25.80
CA PHE A 46 17.93 -0.32 -24.72
C PHE A 46 17.69 1.17 -24.42
N ILE A 47 17.67 2.03 -25.44
CA ILE A 47 17.36 3.46 -25.29
C ILE A 47 15.97 3.65 -24.68
N LEU A 48 14.96 2.93 -25.19
CA LEU A 48 13.60 2.99 -24.68
C LEU A 48 13.53 2.59 -23.20
N SER A 49 14.21 1.49 -22.82
CA SER A 49 14.29 1.02 -21.44
C SER A 49 14.90 2.07 -20.51
N ASN A 50 15.98 2.75 -20.93
CA ASN A 50 16.60 3.82 -20.15
C ASN A 50 15.69 5.04 -19.99
N ILE A 51 14.93 5.40 -21.03
CA ILE A 51 13.93 6.47 -20.96
C ILE A 51 12.85 6.11 -19.93
N PHE A 52 12.28 4.90 -20.01
CA PHE A 52 11.29 4.43 -19.04
C PHE A 52 11.86 4.43 -17.62
N PHE A 53 13.07 3.90 -17.43
CA PHE A 53 13.74 3.89 -16.13
C PHE A 53 13.94 5.31 -15.59
N GLY A 54 14.41 6.24 -16.43
CA GLY A 54 14.56 7.65 -16.07
C GLY A 54 13.26 8.30 -15.64
N ILE A 55 12.15 8.06 -16.36
CA ILE A 55 10.81 8.56 -16.00
C ILE A 55 10.33 7.96 -14.67
N HIS A 56 10.48 6.65 -14.47
CA HIS A 56 10.07 6.00 -13.22
C HIS A 56 10.90 6.51 -12.04
N LEU A 57 12.21 6.68 -12.23
CA LEU A 57 13.11 7.22 -11.20
C LEU A 57 12.77 8.68 -10.89
N SER A 58 12.49 9.51 -11.90
CA SER A 58 12.10 10.90 -11.69
C SER A 58 10.77 11.02 -10.94
N VAL A 59 9.76 10.20 -11.30
CA VAL A 59 8.48 10.14 -10.58
C VAL A 59 8.68 9.66 -9.14
N PHE A 60 9.55 8.68 -8.93
CA PHE A 60 9.87 8.18 -7.60
C PHE A 60 10.54 9.26 -6.73
N ILE A 61 11.57 9.93 -7.24
CA ILE A 61 12.24 11.05 -6.56
C ILE A 61 11.24 12.18 -6.29
N TRP A 62 10.42 12.54 -7.27
CA TRP A 62 9.38 13.54 -7.13
C TRP A 62 8.40 13.21 -5.99
N ARG A 63 7.94 11.96 -5.90
CA ARG A 63 7.08 11.48 -4.81
C ARG A 63 7.77 11.55 -3.45
N ILE A 64 9.06 11.23 -3.37
CA ILE A 64 9.86 11.40 -2.15
C ILE A 64 9.91 12.87 -1.75
N VAL A 65 10.20 13.77 -2.69
CA VAL A 65 10.24 15.22 -2.42
C VAL A 65 8.88 15.72 -1.95
N LEU A 66 7.78 15.30 -2.58
CA LEU A 66 6.42 15.64 -2.14
C LEU A 66 6.14 15.12 -0.73
N SER A 67 6.53 13.88 -0.43
CA SER A 67 6.37 13.27 0.90
C SER A 67 7.16 14.03 1.97
N MET A 68 8.41 14.38 1.68
CA MET A 68 9.25 15.16 2.60
C MET A 68 8.74 16.59 2.81
N LYS A 69 8.05 17.16 1.81
CA LYS A 69 7.45 18.50 1.88
C LYS A 69 6.01 18.49 2.40
N TYR A 70 5.44 17.32 2.69
CA TYR A 70 4.08 17.21 3.20
C TYR A 70 3.96 17.94 4.53
N LYS A 71 3.03 18.89 4.60
CA LYS A 71 2.65 19.56 5.84
C LYS A 71 1.25 19.08 6.19
N PRO A 72 1.03 18.47 7.37
CA PRO A 72 -0.31 18.10 7.78
C PRO A 72 -1.17 19.36 7.88
N VAL A 73 -2.42 19.24 7.46
CA VAL A 73 -3.42 20.30 7.65
C VAL A 73 -3.71 20.40 9.15
N ILE A 74 -3.92 21.62 9.65
CA ILE A 74 -4.32 21.85 11.04
C ILE A 74 -5.67 21.14 11.23
N PRO A 75 -5.81 20.25 12.23
CA PRO A 75 -7.08 19.57 12.48
C PRO A 75 -8.15 20.59 12.86
N CYS A 76 -9.36 20.37 12.36
CA CYS A 76 -10.56 21.08 12.79
C CYS A 76 -11.03 20.54 14.15
N THR A 77 -11.99 21.21 14.79
CA THR A 77 -12.56 20.70 16.04
C THR A 77 -13.54 19.55 15.77
N ASP A 78 -13.87 18.77 16.81
CA ASP A 78 -14.79 17.64 16.70
C ASP A 78 -16.19 18.06 16.23
N GLU A 79 -16.61 19.29 16.55
CA GLU A 79 -17.87 19.87 16.13
C GLU A 79 -17.92 20.10 14.61
N GLU A 80 -16.80 20.45 14.00
CA GLU A 80 -16.67 20.74 12.57
C GLU A 80 -16.52 19.48 11.71
N LEU A 81 -16.20 18.34 12.32
CA LEU A 81 -16.07 17.06 11.62
C LEU A 81 -17.42 16.63 10.99
N PRO A 82 -17.43 16.13 9.73
CA PRO A 82 -18.64 15.63 9.10
C PRO A 82 -19.07 14.28 9.68
N THR A 83 -20.32 13.87 9.46
CA THR A 83 -20.69 12.46 9.65
C THR A 83 -20.10 11.62 8.52
N VAL A 84 -19.45 10.51 8.85
CA VAL A 84 -18.80 9.61 7.89
C VAL A 84 -19.27 8.17 8.07
N THR A 85 -19.36 7.46 6.95
CA THR A 85 -19.61 6.02 6.92
C THR A 85 -18.38 5.31 6.37
N VAL A 86 -17.80 4.39 7.15
CA VAL A 86 -16.65 3.58 6.73
C VAL A 86 -17.12 2.26 6.17
N ILE A 87 -16.91 2.04 4.87
CA ILE A 87 -17.27 0.79 4.21
C ILE A 87 -16.09 -0.18 4.27
N VAL A 88 -16.29 -1.36 4.84
CA VAL A 88 -15.29 -2.43 4.98
C VAL A 88 -15.69 -3.61 4.09
N PRO A 89 -15.29 -3.65 2.80
CA PRO A 89 -15.49 -4.82 1.96
C PRO A 89 -14.50 -5.93 2.35
N ALA A 90 -14.99 -7.14 2.56
CA ALA A 90 -14.20 -8.29 2.98
C ALA A 90 -14.42 -9.50 2.06
N TYR A 91 -13.33 -10.19 1.71
CA TYR A 91 -13.38 -11.48 1.03
C TYR A 91 -12.23 -12.35 1.52
N ASN A 92 -12.54 -13.41 2.26
CA ASN A 92 -11.58 -14.32 2.88
C ASN A 92 -10.52 -13.62 3.76
N GLU A 93 -10.96 -12.71 4.64
CA GLU A 93 -10.09 -11.97 5.58
C GLU A 93 -9.99 -12.64 6.95
N GLY A 94 -10.90 -13.59 7.24
CA GLY A 94 -11.01 -14.28 8.53
C GLY A 94 -11.07 -13.30 9.71
N ARG A 95 -10.26 -13.53 10.74
CA ARG A 95 -10.24 -12.72 11.98
C ARG A 95 -9.82 -11.26 11.76
N GLN A 96 -9.08 -10.96 10.69
CA GLN A 96 -8.53 -9.62 10.45
C GLN A 96 -9.63 -8.56 10.26
N VAL A 97 -10.80 -8.96 9.77
CA VAL A 97 -11.94 -8.04 9.59
C VAL A 97 -12.45 -7.50 10.92
N LEU A 98 -12.43 -8.31 11.98
CA LEU A 98 -12.79 -7.88 13.33
C LEU A 98 -11.75 -6.88 13.87
N ASP A 99 -10.46 -7.18 13.71
CA ASP A 99 -9.40 -6.29 14.17
C ASP A 99 -9.46 -4.92 13.44
N THR A 100 -9.80 -4.93 12.14
CA THR A 100 -10.01 -3.73 11.34
C THR A 100 -11.18 -2.89 11.87
N ILE A 101 -12.35 -3.50 12.10
CA ILE A 101 -13.52 -2.78 12.64
C ILE A 101 -13.23 -2.25 14.05
N LYS A 102 -12.58 -3.03 14.92
CA LYS A 102 -12.15 -2.56 16.24
C LYS A 102 -11.21 -1.36 16.15
N SER A 103 -10.28 -1.36 15.19
CA SER A 103 -9.38 -0.24 14.98
C SER A 103 -10.14 1.03 14.57
N ILE A 104 -11.16 0.91 13.72
CA ILE A 104 -12.01 2.03 13.32
C ILE A 104 -12.84 2.53 14.52
N CYS A 105 -13.43 1.62 15.30
CA CYS A 105 -14.21 2.00 16.47
C CYS A 105 -13.39 2.70 17.57
N ARG A 106 -12.07 2.44 17.62
CA ARG A 106 -11.10 3.04 18.55
C ARG A 106 -10.41 4.29 18.01
N SER A 107 -10.79 4.78 16.84
CA SER A 107 -10.28 6.07 16.36
C SER A 107 -10.70 7.20 17.30
N ASP A 108 -10.02 8.33 17.19
CA ASP A 108 -10.33 9.60 17.85
C ASP A 108 -11.51 10.35 17.19
N TYR A 109 -12.23 9.72 16.25
CA TYR A 109 -13.40 10.33 15.62
C TYR A 109 -14.62 10.25 16.54
N PRO A 110 -15.45 11.31 16.66
CA PRO A 110 -16.61 11.32 17.53
C PRO A 110 -17.55 10.14 17.24
N PRO A 111 -17.83 9.24 18.19
CA PRO A 111 -18.55 7.97 17.94
C PRO A 111 -19.91 8.14 17.27
N GLU A 112 -20.62 9.24 17.55
CA GLU A 112 -21.91 9.60 16.98
C GLU A 112 -21.84 10.09 15.53
N LYS A 113 -20.64 10.43 15.04
CA LYS A 113 -20.38 10.89 13.66
C LYS A 113 -19.73 9.83 12.78
N ILE A 114 -19.47 8.62 13.29
CA ILE A 114 -18.85 7.54 12.52
C ILE A 114 -19.63 6.23 12.61
N SER A 115 -20.17 5.81 11.46
CA SER A 115 -20.80 4.51 11.26
C SER A 115 -19.92 3.61 10.39
N ILE A 116 -20.15 2.31 10.43
CA ILE A 116 -19.37 1.30 9.74
C ILE A 116 -20.32 0.35 9.01
N VAL A 117 -20.03 0.10 7.73
CA VAL A 117 -20.76 -0.88 6.91
C VAL A 117 -19.81 -1.99 6.51
N GLY A 118 -19.93 -3.17 7.14
CA GLY A 118 -19.18 -4.36 6.79
C GLY A 118 -19.86 -5.13 5.66
N VAL A 119 -19.15 -5.39 4.54
CA VAL A 119 -19.71 -6.12 3.39
C VAL A 119 -18.91 -7.37 3.11
N ASP A 120 -19.48 -8.54 3.38
CA ASP A 120 -18.92 -9.83 2.97
C ASP A 120 -19.22 -10.10 1.49
N ASP A 121 -18.20 -10.13 0.64
CA ASP A 121 -18.27 -10.41 -0.79
C ASP A 121 -18.31 -11.93 -1.06
N GLY A 122 -19.16 -12.65 -0.35
CA GLY A 122 -19.36 -14.09 -0.51
C GLY A 122 -18.12 -14.92 -0.16
N SER A 123 -17.50 -14.63 0.99
CA SER A 123 -16.35 -15.38 1.52
C SER A 123 -16.65 -16.86 1.71
N LYS A 124 -15.60 -17.68 1.62
CA LYS A 124 -15.66 -19.14 1.81
C LYS A 124 -15.08 -19.61 3.14
N ASP A 125 -14.47 -18.69 3.90
CA ASP A 125 -13.89 -18.92 5.22
C ASP A 125 -14.81 -18.40 6.34
N ASP A 126 -14.24 -18.14 7.52
CA ASP A 126 -14.93 -17.64 8.70
C ASP A 126 -15.07 -16.10 8.74
N THR A 127 -14.79 -15.38 7.64
CA THR A 127 -14.94 -13.90 7.58
C THR A 127 -16.31 -13.42 8.05
N TRP A 128 -17.39 -14.09 7.60
CA TRP A 128 -18.76 -13.74 8.02
C TRP A 128 -18.95 -13.88 9.53
N TYR A 129 -18.38 -14.91 10.14
CA TYR A 129 -18.46 -15.12 11.58
C TYR A 129 -17.81 -13.95 12.33
N TRP A 130 -16.62 -13.50 11.91
CA TRP A 130 -15.91 -12.39 12.54
C TRP A 130 -16.59 -11.04 12.33
N LEU A 131 -17.20 -10.80 11.17
CA LEU A 131 -18.07 -9.65 10.95
C LEU A 131 -19.23 -9.63 11.95
N ASN A 132 -19.91 -10.76 12.16
CA ASN A 132 -20.99 -10.86 13.15
C ASN A 132 -20.51 -10.61 14.59
N GLN A 133 -19.27 -10.98 14.93
CA GLN A 133 -18.70 -10.62 16.24
C GLN A 133 -18.52 -9.11 16.36
N ALA A 134 -18.09 -8.43 15.29
CA ALA A 134 -17.91 -6.99 15.29
C ALA A 134 -19.24 -6.24 15.47
N GLU A 135 -20.31 -6.67 14.78
CA GLU A 135 -21.66 -6.11 14.94
C GLU A 135 -22.21 -6.33 16.36
N LYS A 136 -21.95 -7.50 16.97
CA LYS A 136 -22.33 -7.74 18.37
C LYS A 136 -21.60 -6.85 19.37
N GLU A 137 -20.33 -6.54 19.12
CA GLU A 137 -19.52 -5.69 19.99
C GLU A 137 -19.86 -4.20 19.84
N PHE A 138 -20.32 -3.78 18.65
CA PHE A 138 -20.64 -2.39 18.33
C PHE A 138 -21.99 -2.26 17.59
N PRO A 139 -23.12 -2.67 18.22
CA PRO A 139 -24.42 -2.81 17.54
C PRO A 139 -24.97 -1.48 17.02
N ASP A 140 -24.68 -0.37 17.68
CA ASP A 140 -25.17 0.96 17.28
C ASP A 140 -24.33 1.63 16.18
N ARG A 141 -23.19 1.03 15.80
CA ARG A 141 -22.23 1.62 14.88
C ARG A 141 -21.92 0.76 13.66
N VAL A 142 -22.11 -0.55 13.75
CA VAL A 142 -21.75 -1.52 12.70
C VAL A 142 -22.99 -2.12 12.09
N GLN A 143 -23.10 -2.04 10.77
CA GLN A 143 -24.14 -2.72 9.98
C GLN A 143 -23.50 -3.68 8.99
N LEU A 144 -24.05 -4.89 8.85
CA LEU A 144 -23.48 -5.92 8.00
C LEU A 144 -24.33 -6.26 6.77
N PHE A 145 -23.64 -6.55 5.67
CA PHE A 145 -24.23 -7.08 4.44
C PHE A 145 -23.46 -8.30 3.97
N LYS A 146 -24.20 -9.35 3.62
CA LYS A 146 -23.62 -10.54 2.99
C LYS A 146 -24.08 -10.64 1.56
N GLN A 147 -23.14 -10.76 0.65
CA GLN A 147 -23.42 -11.12 -0.73
C GLN A 147 -23.50 -12.64 -0.88
N PRO A 148 -24.39 -13.15 -1.76
CA PRO A 148 -24.55 -14.59 -1.97
C PRO A 148 -23.32 -15.23 -2.66
N LYS A 149 -22.53 -14.44 -3.40
CA LYS A 149 -21.32 -14.87 -4.08
C LYS A 149 -20.37 -13.70 -4.26
N ASN A 150 -19.10 -14.00 -4.49
CA ASN A 150 -18.10 -13.00 -4.84
C ASN A 150 -18.45 -12.30 -6.17
N ARG A 151 -18.56 -10.97 -6.11
CA ARG A 151 -18.79 -10.08 -7.25
C ARG A 151 -17.67 -9.04 -7.42
N GLY A 152 -16.63 -9.14 -6.61
CA GLY A 152 -15.46 -8.28 -6.60
C GLY A 152 -15.66 -7.02 -5.74
N LYS A 153 -14.52 -6.46 -5.32
CA LYS A 153 -14.43 -5.27 -4.44
C LYS A 153 -15.32 -4.10 -4.87
N ARG A 154 -15.40 -3.80 -6.17
CA ARG A 154 -16.23 -2.69 -6.69
C ARG A 154 -17.71 -2.90 -6.39
N HIS A 155 -18.19 -4.13 -6.48
CA HIS A 155 -19.57 -4.45 -6.19
C HIS A 155 -19.86 -4.41 -4.69
N ALA A 156 -18.94 -4.91 -3.86
CA ALA A 156 -19.05 -4.80 -2.41
C ALA A 156 -19.10 -3.33 -1.95
N LEU A 157 -18.25 -2.46 -2.52
CA LEU A 157 -18.30 -1.02 -2.27
C LEU A 157 -19.61 -0.38 -2.73
N TYR A 158 -20.09 -0.74 -3.92
CA TYR A 158 -21.38 -0.27 -4.44
C TYR A 158 -22.55 -0.63 -3.52
N MET A 159 -22.53 -1.82 -2.94
CA MET A 159 -23.51 -2.22 -1.93
C MET A 159 -23.40 -1.36 -0.66
N GLY A 160 -22.18 -1.09 -0.20
CA GLY A 160 -21.96 -0.19 0.94
C GLY A 160 -22.47 1.24 0.68
N PHE A 161 -22.21 1.79 -0.51
CA PHE A 161 -22.67 3.14 -0.91
C PHE A 161 -24.18 3.27 -1.02
N LYS A 162 -24.92 2.16 -1.19
CA LYS A 162 -26.39 2.19 -1.22
C LYS A 162 -27.01 2.25 0.17
N GLN A 163 -26.23 1.89 1.19
CA GLN A 163 -26.72 1.74 2.55
C GLN A 163 -26.28 2.88 3.47
N GLY A 164 -25.07 3.41 3.26
CA GLY A 164 -24.54 4.59 3.95
C GLY A 164 -24.90 5.88 3.25
#